data_AF-A0A9E3CC47-F1
#
_entry.id   AF-A0A9E3CC47-F1
#
_cell.length_a   1.000
_cell.length_b   1.000
_cell.length_c   1.000
_cell.angle_alpha   90.00
_cell.angle_beta   90.00
_cell.angle_gamma   90.00
#
_symmetry.space_group_name_H-M   'P 1'
#
loop_
_entity.id
_entity.type
_entity.pdbx_description
1 polymer ?
#
loop_
_entity_poly.entity_id
_entity_poly.type
_entity_poly.pdbx_seq_one_letter_code
_entity_poly.pdbx_strand_id
1 'polypeptide(L)'
;MELGKSLYEQPVSRVTQRVMLNIKSRLTPYDLVLIPKGNTGSEERIKNDIRWARKTLLKHGYLSHYSCHGYWRLTDKGRRYAERLTQRFASEYD
;
A
#
# COMPACT_ATOMS: atom_id res chain seq x y z
N MET A 1 -19.97 10.24 17.48
CA MET A 1 -18.59 10.75 17.51
C MET A 1 -17.71 9.80 16.69
N GLU A 2 -17.55 9.98 15.37
CA GLU A 2 -16.68 9.13 14.53
C GLU A 2 -15.97 9.92 13.41
N LEU A 3 -15.45 11.11 13.71
CA LEU A 3 -14.68 11.90 12.72
C LEU A 3 -13.21 11.47 12.57
N GLY A 4 -12.83 10.29 13.09
CA GLY A 4 -11.43 9.82 13.10
C GLY A 4 -11.10 8.63 12.17
N LYS A 5 -12.09 7.86 11.69
CA LYS A 5 -11.83 6.63 10.90
C LYS A 5 -11.37 6.90 9.47
N SER A 6 -11.71 8.06 8.90
CA SER A 6 -11.59 8.37 7.45
C SER A 6 -10.15 8.61 6.96
N LEU A 7 -9.24 9.13 7.80
CA LEU A 7 -7.91 9.52 7.34
C LEU A 7 -6.92 8.35 7.22
N TYR A 8 -7.07 7.35 8.10
CA TYR A 8 -6.09 6.26 8.23
C TYR A 8 -6.53 4.96 7.56
N GLU A 9 -7.72 4.95 6.99
CA GLU A 9 -8.24 3.86 6.19
C GLU A 9 -8.42 4.32 4.74
N GLN A 10 -7.81 3.62 3.79
CA GLN A 10 -7.88 3.95 2.37
C GLN A 10 -8.25 2.71 1.55
N PRO A 11 -9.05 2.85 0.48
CA PRO A 11 -9.33 1.75 -0.43
C PRO A 11 -8.03 1.18 -1.03
N VAL A 12 -7.96 -0.15 -1.17
CA VAL A 12 -6.83 -0.85 -1.81
C VAL A 12 -6.56 -0.25 -3.19
N SER A 13 -7.60 0.01 -3.98
CA SER A 13 -7.48 0.60 -5.31
C SER A 13 -6.76 1.95 -5.30
N ARG A 14 -7.10 2.83 -4.36
CA ARG A 14 -6.47 4.15 -4.20
C ARG A 14 -5.02 4.03 -3.74
N VAL A 15 -4.73 3.13 -2.80
CA VAL A 15 -3.35 2.87 -2.33
C VAL A 15 -2.51 2.34 -3.49
N THR A 16 -2.99 1.32 -4.20
CA THR A 16 -2.30 0.75 -5.37
C THR A 16 -2.05 1.81 -6.43
N GLN A 17 -3.03 2.65 -6.77
CA GLN A 17 -2.84 3.73 -7.74
C GLN A 17 -1.73 4.70 -7.31
N ARG A 18 -1.73 5.15 -6.05
CA ARG A 18 -0.70 6.06 -5.53
C ARG A 18 0.70 5.44 -5.56
N VAL A 19 0.83 4.17 -5.18
CA VAL A 19 2.11 3.45 -5.25
C VAL A 19 2.59 3.41 -6.69
N MET A 20 1.73 3.00 -7.63
CA MET A 20 2.05 2.93 -9.05
C MET A 20 2.50 4.28 -9.63
N LEU A 21 1.83 5.38 -9.26
CA LEU A 21 2.22 6.73 -9.69
C LEU A 21 3.59 7.13 -9.16
N ASN A 22 3.88 6.85 -7.88
CA ASN A 22 5.15 7.21 -7.25
C ASN A 22 6.35 6.43 -7.80
N ILE A 23 6.14 5.19 -8.23
CA ILE A 23 7.21 4.34 -8.77
C ILE A 23 7.21 4.29 -10.30
N LYS A 24 6.33 5.03 -10.97
CA LYS A 24 6.08 4.92 -12.42
C LYS A 24 7.37 5.00 -13.25
N SER A 25 8.27 5.93 -12.90
CA SER A 25 9.55 6.11 -13.60
C SER A 25 10.55 4.97 -13.39
N ARG A 26 10.29 4.09 -12.42
CA ARG A 26 11.14 2.94 -12.04
C ARG A 26 10.53 1.61 -12.48
N LEU A 27 9.31 1.60 -13.03
CA LEU A 27 8.68 0.40 -13.54
C LEU A 27 9.37 -0.06 -14.83
N THR A 28 9.63 -1.35 -14.91
CA THR A 28 10.18 -2.01 -16.10
C THR A 28 9.08 -2.73 -16.87
N PRO A 29 9.30 -3.09 -18.15
CA PRO A 29 8.36 -3.96 -18.87
C PRO A 29 8.05 -5.27 -18.14
N TYR A 30 9.00 -5.81 -17.38
CA TYR A 30 8.83 -7.03 -16.59
C TYR A 30 7.78 -6.88 -15.48
N ASP A 31 7.68 -5.70 -14.88
CA ASP A 31 6.71 -5.40 -13.81
C ASP A 31 5.27 -5.29 -14.34
N LEU A 32 5.12 -4.97 -15.62
CA LEU A 32 3.84 -4.80 -16.30
C LEU A 32 3.33 -6.10 -16.96
N VAL A 33 4.10 -7.19 -16.92
CA VAL A 33 3.70 -8.49 -17.45
C VAL A 33 2.47 -9.01 -16.69
N LEU A 34 1.49 -9.53 -17.44
CA LEU A 34 0.34 -10.21 -16.88
C LEU A 34 0.72 -11.61 -16.38
N ILE A 35 0.40 -11.89 -15.13
CA ILE A 35 0.57 -13.18 -14.48
C ILE A 35 -0.80 -13.77 -14.11
N PRO A 36 -0.93 -15.11 -13.99
CA PRO A 36 -2.17 -15.73 -13.53
C PRO A 36 -2.56 -15.27 -12.12
N LYS A 37 -3.84 -14.92 -11.94
CA LYS A 37 -4.46 -14.56 -10.66
C LYS A 37 -5.40 -15.68 -10.22
N GLY A 38 -4.82 -16.78 -9.74
CA GLY A 38 -5.56 -18.00 -9.42
C GLY A 38 -6.40 -18.45 -10.61
N ASN A 39 -7.65 -18.87 -10.36
CA ASN A 39 -8.58 -19.35 -11.40
C ASN A 39 -9.47 -18.24 -11.98
N THR A 40 -9.16 -16.96 -11.71
CA THR A 40 -10.08 -15.84 -11.98
C THR A 40 -9.63 -14.89 -13.08
N GLY A 41 -8.50 -15.20 -13.74
CA GLY A 41 -7.96 -14.41 -14.84
C GLY A 41 -6.48 -14.09 -14.63
N SER A 42 -6.05 -12.94 -15.14
CA SER A 42 -4.67 -12.44 -15.02
C SER A 42 -4.61 -11.07 -14.36
N GLU A 43 -3.42 -10.70 -13.88
CA GLU A 43 -3.14 -9.39 -13.32
C GLU A 43 -1.70 -8.95 -13.63
N GLU A 44 -1.41 -7.66 -13.59
CA GLU A 44 -0.04 -7.17 -13.69
C GLU A 44 0.79 -7.63 -12.50
N ARG A 45 2.02 -8.10 -12.75
CA ARG A 45 2.97 -8.57 -11.72
C ARG A 45 3.12 -7.57 -10.57
N ILE A 46 3.27 -6.29 -10.88
CA ILE A 46 3.41 -5.23 -9.86
C ILE A 46 2.22 -5.15 -8.89
N LYS A 47 1.00 -5.45 -9.33
CA LYS A 47 -0.18 -5.48 -8.44
C LYS A 47 -0.11 -6.63 -7.45
N ASN A 48 0.45 -7.77 -7.87
CA ASN A 48 0.74 -8.87 -6.98
C ASN A 48 1.86 -8.53 -5.98
N ASP A 49 2.91 -7.81 -6.41
CA ASP A 49 3.99 -7.38 -5.52
C ASP A 49 3.51 -6.38 -4.46
N ILE A 50 2.64 -5.44 -4.83
CA ILE A 50 1.96 -4.54 -3.89
C ILE A 50 1.14 -5.33 -2.85
N ARG A 51 0.49 -6.43 -3.26
CA ARG A 51 -0.22 -7.33 -2.33
C ARG A 51 0.73 -8.03 -1.37
N TRP A 52 1.90 -8.46 -1.82
CA TRP A 52 2.92 -9.04 -0.93
C TRP A 52 3.47 -8.00 0.03
N ALA A 53 3.72 -6.77 -0.41
CA ALA A 53 4.10 -5.66 0.46
C ALA A 53 3.06 -5.42 1.57
N ARG A 54 1.76 -5.48 1.24
CA ARG A 54 0.68 -5.42 2.24
C ARG A 54 0.82 -6.48 3.32
N LYS A 55 1.06 -7.73 2.92
CA LYS A 55 1.22 -8.86 3.85
C LYS A 55 2.39 -8.63 4.80
N THR A 56 3.50 -8.11 4.28
CA THR A 56 4.66 -7.73 5.10
C THR A 56 4.30 -6.64 6.11
N LEU A 57 3.60 -5.57 5.69
CA LEU A 57 3.17 -4.49 6.59
C LEU A 57 2.17 -4.97 7.67
N LEU A 58 1.28 -5.90 7.33
CA LEU A 58 0.40 -6.58 8.30
C LEU A 58 1.22 -7.38 9.32
N LYS A 59 2.16 -8.22 8.85
CA LYS A 59 3.04 -9.03 9.71
C LYS A 59 3.84 -8.17 10.70
N HIS A 60 4.29 -6.98 10.29
CA HIS A 60 5.01 -6.06 11.16
C HIS A 60 4.10 -5.22 12.08
N GLY A 61 2.78 -5.35 11.97
CA GLY A 61 1.80 -4.62 12.77
C GLY A 61 1.63 -3.15 12.36
N TYR A 62 2.01 -2.78 11.14
CA TYR A 62 1.80 -1.42 10.61
C TYR A 62 0.41 -1.24 10.00
N LEU A 63 -0.19 -2.32 9.50
CA LEU A 63 -1.57 -2.36 9.04
C LEU A 63 -2.42 -3.20 10.00
N SER A 64 -3.70 -2.85 10.12
CA SER A 64 -4.66 -3.57 10.93
C SER A 64 -5.28 -4.75 10.19
N HIS A 65 -5.34 -5.91 10.85
CA HIS A 65 -6.08 -7.09 10.40
C HIS A 65 -7.60 -6.88 10.43
N TYR A 66 -8.09 -5.92 11.23
CA TYR A 66 -9.50 -5.59 11.39
C TYR A 66 -9.97 -4.49 10.43
N SER A 67 -9.32 -4.37 9.26
CA SER A 67 -9.78 -3.47 8.20
C SER A 67 -10.95 -4.08 7.44
N CYS A 68 -11.87 -3.24 6.98
CA CYS A 68 -12.94 -3.72 6.10
C CYS A 68 -12.35 -4.33 4.83
N HIS A 69 -13.04 -5.32 4.24
CA HIS A 69 -12.57 -5.90 2.99
C HIS A 69 -12.43 -4.80 1.92
N GLY A 70 -11.31 -4.81 1.19
CA GLY A 70 -11.01 -3.78 0.20
C GLY A 70 -10.32 -2.52 0.75
N TYR A 71 -9.97 -2.48 2.04
CA TYR A 71 -9.30 -1.33 2.66
C TYR A 71 -7.95 -1.67 3.29
N TRP A 72 -7.09 -0.66 3.39
CA TRP A 72 -5.87 -0.65 4.18
C TRP A 72 -6.07 0.33 5.31
N ARG A 73 -5.97 -0.15 6.55
CA ARG A 73 -6.05 0.68 7.75
C ARG A 73 -4.72 0.67 8.47
N LEU A 74 -4.11 1.82 8.69
CA LEU A 74 -2.92 1.94 9.53
C LEU A 74 -3.27 1.65 10.99
N THR A 75 -2.37 0.98 11.70
CA THR A 75 -2.37 0.98 13.17
C THR A 75 -1.70 2.25 13.69
N ASP A 76 -1.73 2.52 15.00
CA ASP A 76 -0.96 3.63 15.57
C ASP A 76 0.55 3.44 15.40
N LYS A 77 1.02 2.19 15.41
CA LYS A 77 2.41 1.86 15.06
C LYS A 77 2.70 2.20 13.60
N GLY A 78 1.79 1.87 12.68
CA GLY A 78 1.90 2.21 11.27
C GLY A 78 1.89 3.71 11.01
N ARG A 79 1.04 4.45 11.73
CA ARG A 79 0.93 5.91 11.63
C ARG A 79 2.25 6.59 12.01
N ARG A 80 2.78 6.27 13.20
CA ARG A 80 4.09 6.77 13.66
C ARG A 80 5.24 6.38 12.73
N TYR A 81 5.15 5.22 12.09
CA TYR A 81 6.14 4.81 11.09
C TYR A 81 6.04 5.66 9.82
N ALA A 82 4.83 5.89 9.31
CA ALA A 82 4.60 6.74 8.14
C ALA A 82 5.03 8.19 8.39
N GLU A 83 4.70 8.77 9.55
CA GLU A 83 5.11 10.13 9.95
C GLU A 83 6.63 10.27 9.95
N ARG A 84 7.36 9.31 10.54
CA ARG A 84 8.83 9.30 10.51
C ARG A 84 9.40 9.21 9.10
N LEU A 85 8.79 8.40 8.23
CA LEU A 85 9.21 8.34 6.82
C LEU A 85 8.97 9.67 6.11
N THR A 86 7.80 10.29 6.29
CA THR A 86 7.50 11.60 5.70
C THR A 86 8.47 12.67 6.17
N GLN A 87 8.80 12.73 7.45
CA GLN A 87 9.79 13.67 7.98
C GLN A 87 11.18 13.42 7.38
N ARG A 88 11.60 12.15 7.32
CA ARG A 88 12.88 11.77 6.73
C ARG A 88 12.97 12.18 5.26
N PHE A 89 11.95 11.89 4.46
CA PHE A 89 11.93 12.26 3.05
C PHE A 89 11.86 13.78 2.88
N ALA A 90 11.11 14.51 3.72
CA ALA A 90 11.13 15.98 3.67
C ALA A 90 12.53 16.53 3.96
N SER A 91 13.22 16.02 4.99
CA SER A 91 14.58 16.46 5.35
C SER A 91 15.69 16.02 4.37
N GLU A 92 15.42 15.05 3.48
CA GLU A 92 16.38 14.62 2.46
C GLU A 92 16.31 15.50 1.18
N TYR A 93 15.33 16.41 1.09
CA TYR A 93 15.14 17.32 -0.05
C TYR A 93 15.12 18.82 0.34
N ASP A 94 15.41 19.13 1.61
CA ASP A 94 15.76 20.48 2.10
C ASP A 94 17.28 20.66 2.11
#